data_AF-A0A2G2MM86-F1
#
_entry.id   AF-A0A2G2MM86-F1
#
_cell.length_a   1.000
_cell.length_b   1.000
_cell.length_c   1.000
_cell.angle_alpha   90.00
_cell.angle_beta   90.00
_cell.angle_gamma   90.00
#
_symmetry.space_group_name_H-M   'P 1'
#
loop_
_entity.id
_entity.type
_entity.pdbx_description
1 polymer ?
#
loop_
_entity_poly.entity_id
_entity_poly.type
_entity_poly.pdbx_seq_one_letter_code
_entity_poly.pdbx_strand_id
1 'polypeptide(L)'
;MPYIEFTRRKLKEITASLESVLTEKTFCIVGHGSYAREEACEDSDIDFQIIYSSKLPDDKDEVEEIQKIIINELQKHVSNLPSQEGAFNSVTCLNDMIINIGGEHDLNGKMTRRMLLLLESVCLYNSDCYEFINTAVIESYASLLIEDTHLTLLLLNDIIRLYRTICVDFNYKTIEGDKPWGIRKVKLVFSRKLLYFSGVASVAETVNLSAWEKRKKIAELFKLKPTDRIESIFGEQSKSVLTSYKKFMDIIIVAENRQELKEVTPDTSTHTQLYIELKKQGRVFTDDLIALFRNRYEEAHEIRRMILM
;
A
#
# COMPACT_ATOMS: atom_id res chain seq x y z
N MET A 1 11.85 15.94 4.94
CA MET A 1 12.06 16.06 3.47
C MET A 1 10.86 16.80 2.90
N PRO A 2 11.02 17.65 1.86
CA PRO A 2 9.95 18.53 1.39
C PRO A 2 8.62 17.81 1.06
N TYR A 3 8.70 16.63 0.45
CA TYR A 3 7.50 15.83 0.09
C TYR A 3 6.75 15.27 1.30
N ILE A 4 7.43 15.01 2.43
CA ILE A 4 6.78 14.56 3.67
C ILE A 4 5.93 15.70 4.24
N GLU A 5 6.51 16.91 4.29
CA GLU A 5 5.82 18.10 4.79
C GLU A 5 4.62 18.45 3.89
N PHE A 6 4.82 18.40 2.56
CA PHE A 6 3.74 18.54 1.59
C PHE A 6 2.60 17.55 1.87
N THR A 7 2.92 16.25 1.99
CA THR A 7 1.91 15.21 2.18
C THR A 7 1.14 15.42 3.48
N ARG A 8 1.84 15.67 4.60
CA ARG A 8 1.21 15.90 5.91
C ARG A 8 0.31 17.12 5.91
N ARG A 9 0.74 18.21 5.28
CA ARG A 9 -0.06 19.43 5.16
C ARG A 9 -1.35 19.13 4.36
N LYS A 10 -1.22 18.48 3.20
CA LYS A 10 -2.38 18.12 2.36
C LYS A 10 -3.35 17.16 3.06
N LEU A 11 -2.85 16.15 3.78
CA LEU A 11 -3.69 15.24 4.55
C LEU A 11 -4.50 15.97 5.63
N LYS A 12 -3.91 16.96 6.31
CA LYS A 12 -4.62 17.79 7.28
C LYS A 12 -5.71 18.64 6.62
N GLU A 13 -5.39 19.28 5.49
CA GLU A 13 -6.35 20.07 4.70
C GLU A 13 -7.54 19.21 4.25
N ILE A 14 -7.27 18.01 3.72
CA ILE A 14 -8.28 17.05 3.25
C ILE A 14 -9.16 16.56 4.40
N THR A 15 -8.54 16.13 5.51
CA THR A 15 -9.26 15.60 6.68
C THR A 15 -10.21 16.65 7.24
N ALA A 16 -9.74 17.89 7.41
CA ALA A 16 -10.57 18.99 7.89
C ALA A 16 -11.72 19.32 6.91
N SER A 17 -11.48 19.25 5.60
CA SER A 17 -12.53 19.44 4.58
C SER A 17 -13.62 18.38 4.69
N LEU A 18 -13.23 17.11 4.78
CA LEU A 18 -14.16 15.99 4.89
C LEU A 18 -14.97 16.04 6.19
N GLU A 19 -14.31 16.32 7.32
CA GLU A 19 -14.97 16.47 8.63
C GLU A 19 -15.96 17.65 8.68
N SER A 20 -15.78 18.67 7.82
CA SER A 20 -16.68 19.82 7.78
C SER A 20 -18.00 19.57 7.05
N VAL A 21 -18.04 18.55 6.16
CA VAL A 21 -19.23 18.25 5.34
C VAL A 21 -19.86 16.91 5.65
N LEU A 22 -19.11 15.98 6.26
CA LEU A 22 -19.60 14.66 6.64
C LEU A 22 -19.88 14.60 8.14
N THR A 23 -21.00 13.98 8.51
CA THR A 23 -21.39 13.77 9.92
C THR A 23 -21.65 12.30 10.25
N GLU A 24 -21.69 11.44 9.24
CA GLU A 24 -21.98 10.02 9.39
C GLU A 24 -20.84 9.26 10.07
N LYS A 25 -21.21 8.28 10.89
CA LYS A 25 -20.26 7.44 11.64
C LYS A 25 -20.19 6.00 11.15
N THR A 26 -20.96 5.66 10.14
CA THR A 26 -21.17 4.28 9.63
C THR A 26 -20.05 3.83 8.69
N PHE A 27 -19.28 4.76 8.12
CA PHE A 27 -18.16 4.48 7.22
C PHE A 27 -16.91 5.28 7.58
N CYS A 28 -15.76 4.84 7.07
CA CYS A 28 -14.53 5.63 7.04
C CYS A 28 -14.08 5.88 5.60
N ILE A 29 -13.24 6.90 5.43
CA ILE A 29 -12.57 7.19 4.16
C ILE A 29 -11.09 6.91 4.36
N VAL A 30 -10.53 6.08 3.49
CA VAL A 30 -9.15 5.63 3.57
C VAL A 30 -8.42 6.08 2.33
N GLY A 31 -7.30 6.78 2.53
CA GLY A 31 -6.34 7.14 1.49
C GLY A 31 -5.26 6.07 1.36
N HIS A 32 -4.74 5.88 0.15
CA HIS A 32 -3.70 4.93 -0.19
C HIS A 32 -2.58 5.63 -0.99
N GLY A 33 -1.64 4.83 -1.48
CA GLY A 33 -0.67 5.34 -2.44
C GLY A 33 0.34 6.29 -1.81
N SER A 34 0.81 7.22 -2.63
CA SER A 34 1.82 8.20 -2.22
C SER A 34 1.43 9.02 -0.98
N TYR A 35 0.14 9.28 -0.77
CA TYR A 35 -0.34 9.96 0.43
C TYR A 35 -0.12 9.13 1.70
N ALA A 36 -0.51 7.86 1.68
CA ALA A 36 -0.32 6.94 2.81
C ALA A 36 1.16 6.66 3.12
N ARG A 37 2.03 6.73 2.12
CA ARG A 37 3.49 6.56 2.31
C ARG A 37 4.23 7.84 2.68
N GLU A 38 3.54 8.98 2.79
CA GLU A 38 4.15 10.31 2.95
C GLU A 38 5.16 10.65 1.83
N GLU A 39 4.79 10.32 0.59
CA GLU A 39 5.59 10.40 -0.64
C GLU A 39 4.92 11.28 -1.71
N ALA A 40 3.83 11.96 -1.37
CA ALA A 40 3.07 12.76 -2.34
C ALA A 40 3.81 14.05 -2.72
N CYS A 41 3.55 14.50 -3.95
CA CYS A 41 3.93 15.80 -4.49
C CYS A 41 2.72 16.38 -5.26
N GLU A 42 2.86 17.59 -5.83
CA GLU A 42 1.77 18.30 -6.53
C GLU A 42 1.09 17.46 -7.65
N ASP A 43 1.88 16.64 -8.35
CA ASP A 43 1.39 15.75 -9.42
C ASP A 43 0.93 14.37 -8.92
N SER A 44 0.63 14.24 -7.62
CA SER A 44 0.24 12.96 -7.03
C SER A 44 -1.26 12.87 -6.85
N ASP A 45 -1.82 11.79 -7.40
CA ASP A 45 -3.22 11.44 -7.25
C ASP A 45 -3.49 10.96 -5.81
N ILE A 46 -4.70 11.20 -5.29
CA ILE A 46 -5.17 10.61 -4.03
C ILE A 46 -6.02 9.38 -4.29
N ASP A 47 -5.37 8.22 -4.27
CA ASP A 47 -6.04 6.92 -4.26
C ASP A 47 -6.86 6.78 -2.97
N PHE A 48 -8.18 6.54 -3.06
CA PHE A 48 -9.03 6.42 -1.88
C PHE A 48 -10.08 5.30 -1.98
N GLN A 49 -10.64 4.92 -0.83
CA GLN A 49 -11.73 3.97 -0.68
C GLN A 49 -12.70 4.43 0.42
N ILE A 50 -14.00 4.14 0.25
CA ILE A 50 -15.03 4.32 1.28
C ILE A 50 -15.40 2.94 1.81
N ILE A 51 -15.32 2.75 3.13
CA ILE A 51 -15.57 1.45 3.76
C ILE A 51 -16.62 1.60 4.86
N TYR A 52 -17.78 0.98 4.64
CA TYR A 52 -18.83 0.88 5.65
C TYR A 52 -18.48 -0.20 6.68
N SER A 53 -18.64 0.13 7.96
CA SER A 53 -18.37 -0.78 9.10
C SER A 53 -19.32 -1.97 9.18
N SER A 54 -20.46 -1.92 8.50
CA SER A 54 -21.48 -2.98 8.53
C SER A 54 -21.85 -3.42 7.10
N LYS A 55 -23.09 -3.20 6.66
CA LYS A 55 -23.52 -3.38 5.27
C LYS A 55 -23.57 -2.03 4.56
N LEU A 56 -23.55 -2.06 3.23
CA LEU A 56 -23.90 -0.88 2.46
C LEU A 56 -25.36 -0.48 2.72
N PRO A 57 -25.70 0.81 2.65
CA PRO A 57 -27.09 1.25 2.55
C PRO A 57 -27.82 0.50 1.45
N ASP A 58 -29.10 0.19 1.69
CA ASP A 58 -29.93 -0.50 0.70
C ASP A 58 -30.29 0.45 -0.46
N ASP A 59 -30.34 1.76 -0.19
CA ASP A 59 -30.49 2.81 -1.19
C ASP A 59 -29.15 3.10 -1.89
N LYS A 60 -29.10 2.85 -3.19
CA LYS A 60 -27.89 3.10 -3.99
C LYS A 60 -27.67 4.60 -4.24
N ASP A 61 -28.74 5.38 -4.29
CA ASP A 61 -28.64 6.81 -4.57
C ASP A 61 -27.96 7.53 -3.40
N GLU A 62 -28.24 7.09 -2.16
CA GLU A 62 -27.54 7.54 -0.93
C GLU A 62 -26.03 7.28 -1.01
N VAL A 63 -25.63 6.07 -1.41
CA VAL A 63 -24.22 5.70 -1.55
C VAL A 63 -23.52 6.55 -2.62
N GLU A 64 -24.16 6.76 -3.76
CA GLU A 64 -23.63 7.58 -4.84
C GLU A 64 -23.54 9.06 -4.45
N GLU A 65 -24.51 9.60 -3.71
CA GLU A 65 -24.51 10.98 -3.24
C GLU A 65 -23.35 11.23 -2.27
N ILE A 66 -23.16 10.35 -1.29
CA ILE A 66 -22.02 10.40 -0.36
C ILE A 66 -20.70 10.34 -1.14
N GLN A 67 -20.58 9.41 -2.11
CA GLN A 67 -19.38 9.30 -2.92
C GLN A 67 -19.11 10.57 -3.74
N LYS A 68 -20.14 11.21 -4.31
CA LYS A 68 -20.03 12.48 -5.04
C LYS A 68 -19.56 13.62 -4.14
N ILE A 69 -20.11 13.73 -2.92
CA ILE A 69 -19.66 14.72 -1.93
C ILE A 69 -18.17 14.54 -1.63
N ILE A 70 -17.74 13.31 -1.38
CA ILE A 70 -16.34 12.98 -1.07
C ILE A 70 -15.43 13.34 -2.24
N ILE A 71 -15.79 12.94 -3.47
CA ILE A 71 -15.05 13.27 -4.69
C ILE A 71 -14.90 14.79 -4.84
N ASN A 72 -15.98 15.54 -4.66
CA ASN A 72 -15.99 16.99 -4.78
C ASN A 72 -15.09 17.65 -3.72
N GLU A 73 -15.07 17.13 -2.49
CA GLU A 73 -14.14 17.63 -1.46
C GLU A 73 -12.69 17.32 -1.80
N LEU A 74 -12.39 16.08 -2.20
CA LEU A 74 -11.02 15.68 -2.54
C LEU A 74 -10.45 16.50 -3.70
N GLN A 75 -11.26 16.79 -4.74
CA GLN A 75 -10.86 17.59 -5.90
C GLN A 75 -10.46 19.03 -5.58
N LYS A 76 -10.87 19.58 -4.43
CA LYS A 76 -10.42 20.91 -3.98
C LYS A 76 -8.96 20.93 -3.58
N HIS A 77 -8.41 19.78 -3.19
CA HIS A 77 -7.10 19.68 -2.56
C HIS A 77 -6.05 19.01 -3.45
N VAL A 78 -6.47 18.23 -4.45
CA VAL A 78 -5.60 17.43 -5.31
C VAL A 78 -5.86 17.67 -6.78
N SER A 79 -4.80 17.59 -7.58
CA SER A 79 -4.86 17.81 -9.03
C SER A 79 -5.59 16.70 -9.77
N ASN A 80 -5.52 15.47 -9.26
CA ASN A 80 -6.02 14.26 -9.92
C ASN A 80 -6.67 13.31 -8.90
N LEU A 81 -7.74 12.65 -9.33
CA LEU A 81 -8.31 11.50 -8.65
C LEU A 81 -7.95 10.19 -9.36
N PRO A 82 -7.98 9.05 -8.67
CA PRO A 82 -7.84 7.74 -9.31
C PRO A 82 -8.89 7.54 -10.40
N SER A 83 -8.59 6.67 -11.37
CA SER A 83 -9.58 6.18 -12.31
C SER A 83 -10.78 5.57 -11.57
N GLN A 84 -12.00 5.77 -12.09
CA GLN A 84 -13.21 5.12 -11.57
C GLN A 84 -13.13 3.59 -11.69
N GLU A 85 -12.32 3.08 -12.62
CA GLU A 85 -12.05 1.65 -12.78
C GLU A 85 -10.84 1.22 -11.92
N GLY A 86 -11.02 0.17 -11.11
CA GLY A 86 -9.94 -0.48 -10.36
C GLY A 86 -10.20 -0.65 -8.86
N ALA A 87 -9.12 -0.74 -8.09
CA ALA A 87 -9.19 -0.92 -6.63
C ALA A 87 -9.60 0.36 -5.89
N PHE A 88 -9.45 1.53 -6.50
CA PHE A 88 -9.67 2.85 -5.88
C PHE A 88 -10.98 3.49 -6.33
N ASN A 89 -11.39 4.57 -5.68
CA ASN A 89 -12.70 5.21 -5.83
C ASN A 89 -13.84 4.19 -5.75
N SER A 90 -13.72 3.28 -4.79
CA SER A 90 -14.67 2.19 -4.58
C SER A 90 -15.39 2.35 -3.25
N VAL A 91 -16.64 1.91 -3.23
CA VAL A 91 -17.45 1.83 -2.02
C VAL A 91 -17.64 0.36 -1.69
N THR A 92 -17.24 -0.03 -0.48
CA THR A 92 -17.32 -1.42 0.00
C THR A 92 -17.79 -1.46 1.43
N CYS A 93 -18.06 -2.66 1.94
CA CYS A 93 -18.38 -2.87 3.35
C CYS A 93 -17.40 -3.81 4.03
N LEU A 94 -17.45 -3.90 5.37
CA LEU A 94 -16.56 -4.76 6.15
C LEU A 94 -16.62 -6.23 5.68
N ASN A 95 -17.82 -6.73 5.36
CA ASN A 95 -18.00 -8.09 4.87
C ASN A 95 -17.25 -8.36 3.56
N ASP A 96 -17.10 -7.36 2.68
CA ASP A 96 -16.28 -7.51 1.46
C ASP A 96 -14.79 -7.70 1.76
N MET A 97 -14.35 -7.26 2.93
CA MET A 97 -12.97 -7.39 3.38
C MET A 97 -12.75 -8.73 4.09
N ILE A 98 -13.64 -9.15 4.98
CA ILE A 98 -13.37 -10.29 5.89
C ILE A 98 -13.95 -11.64 5.42
N ILE A 99 -14.85 -11.66 4.43
CA ILE A 99 -15.51 -12.88 3.96
C ILE A 99 -14.88 -13.38 2.66
N ASN A 100 -14.85 -14.71 2.50
CA ASN A 100 -14.44 -15.41 1.27
C ASN A 100 -12.97 -15.18 0.86
N ILE A 101 -12.09 -14.82 1.80
CA ILE A 101 -10.65 -14.64 1.55
C ILE A 101 -10.08 -15.89 0.85
N GLY A 102 -9.53 -15.72 -0.35
CA GLY A 102 -8.99 -16.82 -1.17
C GLY A 102 -10.01 -17.72 -1.87
N GLY A 103 -11.32 -17.52 -1.67
CA GLY A 103 -12.38 -18.26 -2.36
C GLY A 103 -12.73 -17.68 -3.74
N GLU A 104 -13.64 -18.33 -4.46
CA GLU A 104 -13.97 -18.02 -5.86
C GLU A 104 -14.47 -16.57 -6.08
N HIS A 105 -15.15 -16.00 -5.09
CA HIS A 105 -15.64 -14.61 -5.14
C HIS A 105 -14.65 -13.55 -4.61
N ASP A 106 -13.42 -13.92 -4.25
CA ASP A 106 -12.36 -12.99 -3.78
C ASP A 106 -11.51 -12.53 -4.96
N LEU A 107 -12.18 -11.74 -5.80
CA LEU A 107 -11.60 -11.14 -7.00
C LEU A 107 -10.39 -10.28 -6.64
N ASN A 108 -9.48 -10.10 -7.61
CA ASN A 108 -8.24 -9.33 -7.43
C ASN A 108 -8.47 -7.93 -6.84
N GLY A 109 -9.59 -7.27 -7.17
CA GLY A 109 -9.96 -5.97 -6.61
C GLY A 109 -10.21 -6.00 -5.09
N LYS A 110 -10.92 -7.02 -4.58
CA LYS A 110 -11.18 -7.17 -3.14
C LYS A 110 -9.90 -7.44 -2.36
N MET A 111 -9.12 -8.41 -2.82
CA MET A 111 -7.80 -8.73 -2.24
C MET A 111 -6.87 -7.50 -2.26
N THR A 112 -6.82 -6.76 -3.37
CA THR A 112 -5.98 -5.55 -3.48
C THR A 112 -6.38 -4.49 -2.47
N ARG A 113 -7.67 -4.17 -2.36
CA ARG A 113 -8.19 -3.18 -1.40
C ARG A 113 -7.84 -3.57 0.03
N ARG A 114 -8.09 -4.83 0.39
CA ARG A 114 -7.80 -5.37 1.72
C ARG A 114 -6.31 -5.31 2.07
N MET A 115 -5.44 -5.68 1.13
CA MET A 115 -4.00 -5.61 1.36
C MET A 115 -3.47 -4.18 1.37
N LEU A 116 -4.01 -3.26 0.57
CA LEU A 116 -3.63 -1.85 0.64
C LEU A 116 -4.14 -1.18 1.92
N LEU A 117 -5.32 -1.57 2.42
CA LEU A 117 -5.79 -1.15 3.74
C LEU A 117 -4.78 -1.53 4.83
N LEU A 118 -4.24 -2.75 4.81
CA LEU A 118 -3.28 -3.19 5.83
C LEU A 118 -1.87 -2.62 5.61
N LEU A 119 -1.38 -2.58 4.37
CA LEU A 119 0.03 -2.33 4.11
C LEU A 119 0.34 -0.86 3.79
N GLU A 120 -0.64 -0.10 3.31
CA GLU A 120 -0.44 1.22 2.72
C GLU A 120 -1.70 2.09 2.80
N SER A 121 -2.11 2.45 4.02
CA SER A 121 -3.31 3.26 4.23
C SER A 121 -3.10 4.41 5.20
N VAL A 122 -3.94 5.43 5.05
CA VAL A 122 -4.08 6.55 5.98
C VAL A 122 -5.56 6.89 6.13
N CYS A 123 -6.01 7.13 7.36
CA CYS A 123 -7.38 7.56 7.61
C CYS A 123 -7.57 9.01 7.17
N LEU A 124 -8.56 9.26 6.30
CA LEU A 124 -8.97 10.59 5.85
C LEU A 124 -10.23 11.08 6.57
N TYR A 125 -11.05 10.16 7.09
CA TYR A 125 -12.28 10.47 7.82
C TYR A 125 -12.70 9.29 8.71
N ASN A 126 -13.20 9.60 9.92
CA ASN A 126 -13.71 8.65 10.92
C ASN A 126 -12.67 7.60 11.36
N SER A 127 -11.71 8.04 12.19
CA SER A 127 -10.64 7.21 12.73
C SER A 127 -11.13 6.01 13.54
N ASP A 128 -12.24 6.16 14.27
CA ASP A 128 -12.79 5.09 15.09
C ASP A 128 -13.29 3.92 14.21
N CYS A 129 -14.03 4.24 13.14
CA CYS A 129 -14.46 3.25 12.16
C CYS A 129 -13.27 2.63 11.41
N TYR A 130 -12.27 3.43 11.05
CA TYR A 130 -11.03 2.95 10.43
C TYR A 130 -10.28 1.93 11.31
N GLU A 131 -10.09 2.22 12.60
CA GLU A 131 -9.41 1.32 13.55
C GLU A 131 -10.22 0.04 13.79
N PHE A 132 -11.56 0.16 13.89
CA PHE A 132 -12.45 -1.00 13.98
C PHE A 132 -12.31 -1.92 12.75
N ILE A 133 -12.37 -1.36 11.54
CA ILE A 133 -12.24 -2.13 10.30
C ILE A 133 -10.86 -2.78 10.19
N ASN A 134 -9.78 -2.03 10.46
CA ASN A 134 -8.43 -2.59 10.44
C ASN A 134 -8.27 -3.77 11.39
N THR A 135 -8.79 -3.62 12.61
CA THR A 135 -8.77 -4.69 13.60
C THR A 135 -9.48 -5.93 13.06
N ALA A 136 -10.73 -5.79 12.61
CA ALA A 136 -11.51 -6.90 12.06
C ALA A 136 -10.82 -7.61 10.88
N VAL A 137 -10.15 -6.85 10.00
CA VAL A 137 -9.39 -7.43 8.89
C VAL A 137 -8.17 -8.20 9.40
N ILE A 138 -7.39 -7.67 10.33
CA ILE A 138 -6.25 -8.40 10.92
C ILE A 138 -6.73 -9.71 11.58
N GLU A 139 -7.84 -9.66 12.31
CA GLU A 139 -8.41 -10.82 12.99
C GLU A 139 -8.87 -11.91 12.01
N SER A 140 -9.34 -11.54 10.82
CA SER A 140 -9.71 -12.47 9.75
C SER A 140 -8.53 -13.26 9.18
N TYR A 141 -7.32 -12.71 9.29
CA TYR A 141 -6.09 -13.34 8.82
C TYR A 141 -5.35 -14.12 9.92
N ALA A 142 -5.33 -13.59 11.13
CA ALA A 142 -4.63 -14.18 12.28
C ALA A 142 -5.63 -14.91 13.19
N SER A 143 -5.95 -16.16 12.87
CA SER A 143 -6.80 -17.01 13.69
C SER A 143 -6.24 -17.17 15.11
N LEU A 144 -7.12 -17.20 16.12
CA LEU A 144 -6.75 -17.49 17.52
C LEU A 144 -6.29 -18.95 17.73
N LEU A 145 -6.46 -19.79 16.72
CA LEU A 145 -6.04 -21.20 16.74
C LEU A 145 -4.64 -21.41 16.14
N ILE A 146 -3.98 -20.35 15.67
CA ILE A 146 -2.60 -20.43 15.16
C ILE A 146 -1.67 -20.75 16.32
N GLU A 147 -0.87 -21.80 16.17
CA GLU A 147 0.19 -22.13 17.11
C GLU A 147 1.30 -21.08 17.10
N ASP A 148 1.91 -20.84 18.25
CA ASP A 148 2.90 -19.78 18.44
C ASP A 148 4.08 -19.91 17.47
N THR A 149 4.49 -21.14 17.17
CA THR A 149 5.60 -21.48 16.26
C THR A 149 5.32 -21.16 14.80
N HIS A 150 4.05 -21.00 14.40
CA HIS A 150 3.65 -20.82 13.01
C HIS A 150 3.45 -19.34 12.65
N LEU A 151 3.78 -19.00 11.42
CA LEU A 151 3.45 -17.70 10.84
C LEU A 151 1.93 -17.53 10.61
N THR A 152 1.50 -16.28 10.47
CA THR A 152 0.17 -15.96 9.93
C THR A 152 0.17 -16.20 8.41
N LEU A 153 0.19 -17.48 8.00
CA LEU A 153 0.43 -17.88 6.61
C LEU A 153 -0.60 -17.35 5.64
N LEU A 154 -1.87 -17.26 6.03
CA LEU A 154 -2.92 -16.70 5.17
C LEU A 154 -2.61 -15.24 4.80
N LEU A 155 -2.15 -14.44 5.78
CA LEU A 155 -1.74 -13.05 5.55
C LEU A 155 -0.51 -12.98 4.66
N LEU A 156 0.50 -13.79 4.96
CA LEU A 156 1.73 -13.84 4.16
C LEU A 156 1.43 -14.18 2.70
N ASN A 157 0.58 -15.16 2.47
CA ASN A 157 0.17 -15.60 1.14
C ASN A 157 -0.55 -14.48 0.38
N ASP A 158 -1.45 -13.74 1.02
CA ASP A 158 -2.13 -12.62 0.35
C ASP A 158 -1.21 -11.41 0.11
N ILE A 159 -0.20 -11.17 0.96
CA ILE A 159 0.86 -10.18 0.70
C ILE A 159 1.68 -10.57 -0.54
N ILE A 160 2.08 -11.84 -0.65
CA ILE A 160 2.79 -12.38 -1.82
C ILE A 160 1.90 -12.32 -3.05
N ARG A 161 0.63 -12.72 -2.92
CA ARG A 161 -0.39 -12.68 -3.98
C ARG A 161 -0.56 -11.26 -4.49
N LEU A 162 -0.73 -10.26 -3.61
CA LEU A 162 -0.81 -8.85 -3.99
C LEU A 162 0.39 -8.44 -4.84
N TYR A 163 1.62 -8.73 -4.39
CA TYR A 163 2.82 -8.32 -5.12
C TYR A 163 2.89 -8.97 -6.51
N ARG A 164 2.57 -10.27 -6.62
CA ARG A 164 2.50 -11.00 -7.89
C ARG A 164 1.40 -10.43 -8.79
N THR A 165 0.23 -10.13 -8.24
CA THR A 165 -0.88 -9.47 -8.96
C THR A 165 -0.45 -8.11 -9.50
N ILE A 166 0.21 -7.25 -8.71
CA ILE A 166 0.73 -5.96 -9.16
C ILE A 166 1.76 -6.15 -10.30
N CYS A 167 2.63 -7.16 -10.20
CA CYS A 167 3.62 -7.46 -11.24
C CYS A 167 2.98 -7.90 -12.57
N VAL A 168 1.87 -8.65 -12.52
CA VAL A 168 1.14 -9.09 -13.72
C VAL A 168 0.27 -7.96 -14.28
N ASP A 169 -0.42 -7.23 -13.42
CA ASP A 169 -1.24 -6.06 -13.77
C ASP A 169 -0.40 -4.93 -14.41
N PHE A 170 0.90 -4.84 -14.07
CA PHE A 170 1.84 -3.99 -14.81
C PHE A 170 1.83 -4.31 -16.31
N ASN A 171 1.83 -5.58 -16.71
CA ASN A 171 1.82 -5.98 -18.11
C ASN A 171 0.55 -5.47 -18.80
N TYR A 172 -0.62 -5.82 -18.24
CA TYR A 172 -1.92 -5.38 -18.74
C TYR A 172 -1.97 -3.84 -18.90
N LYS A 173 -1.60 -3.10 -17.87
CA LYS A 173 -1.61 -1.63 -17.90
C LYS A 173 -0.70 -1.03 -18.97
N THR A 174 0.46 -1.63 -19.22
CA THR A 174 1.44 -1.05 -20.16
C THR A 174 1.31 -1.54 -21.60
N ILE A 175 0.68 -2.70 -21.82
CA ILE A 175 0.51 -3.28 -23.16
C ILE A 175 -0.91 -3.05 -23.68
N GLU A 176 -1.93 -3.24 -22.85
CA GLU A 176 -3.34 -3.12 -23.24
C GLU A 176 -3.98 -1.82 -22.75
N GLY A 177 -3.61 -1.36 -21.55
CA GLY A 177 -4.23 -0.20 -20.88
C GLY A 177 -3.64 1.17 -21.22
N ASP A 178 -2.75 1.24 -22.22
CA ASP A 178 -2.08 2.46 -22.71
C ASP A 178 -1.49 3.35 -21.59
N LYS A 179 -0.93 2.71 -20.55
CA LYS A 179 -0.31 3.43 -19.44
C LYS A 179 1.21 3.56 -19.61
N PRO A 180 1.81 4.71 -19.23
CA PRO A 180 3.25 4.93 -19.29
C PRO A 180 4.08 3.83 -18.62
N TRP A 181 4.94 3.18 -19.40
CA TRP A 181 5.74 2.02 -19.00
C TRP A 181 6.89 2.39 -18.04
N GLY A 182 7.72 3.37 -18.40
CA GLY A 182 8.96 3.67 -17.67
C GLY A 182 8.74 4.04 -16.21
N ILE A 183 7.90 5.05 -15.96
CA ILE A 183 7.56 5.49 -14.59
C ILE A 183 6.94 4.37 -13.74
N ARG A 184 6.11 3.51 -14.34
CA ARG A 184 5.50 2.36 -13.64
C ARG A 184 6.53 1.30 -13.31
N LYS A 185 7.46 1.03 -14.23
CA LYS A 185 8.52 0.05 -14.01
C LYS A 185 9.45 0.47 -12.87
N VAL A 186 9.80 1.76 -12.81
CA VAL A 186 10.59 2.30 -11.69
C VAL A 186 9.81 2.20 -10.38
N LYS A 187 8.54 2.64 -10.33
CA LYS A 187 7.70 2.51 -9.11
C LYS A 187 7.52 1.05 -8.65
N LEU A 188 7.48 0.10 -9.59
CA LEU A 188 7.42 -1.33 -9.29
C LEU A 188 8.70 -1.82 -8.58
N VAL A 189 9.86 -1.37 -9.05
CA VAL A 189 11.18 -1.78 -8.52
C VAL A 189 11.45 -1.21 -7.13
N PHE A 190 10.96 0.01 -6.85
CA PHE A 190 11.16 0.69 -5.57
C PHE A 190 9.93 0.59 -4.67
N SER A 191 8.95 1.48 -4.82
CA SER A 191 7.82 1.64 -3.88
C SER A 191 7.01 0.35 -3.69
N ARG A 192 6.65 -0.35 -4.77
CA ARG A 192 5.85 -1.59 -4.66
C ARG A 192 6.64 -2.75 -4.07
N LYS A 193 7.95 -2.82 -4.35
CA LYS A 193 8.84 -3.82 -3.75
C LYS A 193 9.09 -3.54 -2.27
N LEU A 194 9.27 -2.28 -1.87
CA LEU A 194 9.41 -1.91 -0.45
C LEU A 194 8.13 -2.23 0.32
N LEU A 195 6.97 -1.93 -0.25
CA LEU A 195 5.68 -2.29 0.31
C LEU A 195 5.58 -3.80 0.57
N TYR A 196 5.86 -4.61 -0.46
CA TYR A 196 5.88 -6.06 -0.36
C TYR A 196 6.88 -6.56 0.71
N PHE A 197 8.12 -6.09 0.63
CA PHE A 197 9.20 -6.51 1.54
C PHE A 197 8.87 -6.20 2.99
N SER A 198 8.40 -4.98 3.27
CA SER A 198 8.01 -4.56 4.62
C SER A 198 6.81 -5.35 5.16
N GLY A 199 5.86 -5.71 4.31
CA GLY A 199 4.74 -6.60 4.67
C GLY A 199 5.23 -7.99 5.07
N VAL A 200 6.07 -8.61 4.24
CA VAL A 200 6.68 -9.93 4.51
C VAL A 200 7.49 -9.91 5.81
N ALA A 201 8.35 -8.89 5.99
CA ALA A 201 9.13 -8.73 7.22
C ALA A 201 8.23 -8.62 8.45
N SER A 202 7.08 -7.95 8.34
CA SER A 202 6.17 -7.80 9.48
C SER A 202 5.56 -9.12 9.92
N VAL A 203 5.19 -9.98 8.96
CA VAL A 203 4.70 -11.33 9.29
C VAL A 203 5.84 -12.17 9.88
N ALA A 204 7.06 -12.03 9.37
CA ALA A 204 8.24 -12.72 9.91
C ALA A 204 8.48 -12.42 11.40
N GLU A 205 8.29 -11.17 11.83
CA GLU A 205 8.43 -10.72 13.23
C GLU A 205 7.34 -11.28 14.18
N THR A 206 6.44 -12.14 13.69
CA THR A 206 5.38 -12.76 14.51
C THR A 206 5.66 -14.21 14.92
N VAL A 207 6.75 -14.82 14.43
CA VAL A 207 7.13 -16.19 14.82
C VAL A 207 7.38 -16.25 16.33
N ASN A 208 6.93 -17.35 16.96
CA ASN A 208 7.04 -17.59 18.41
C ASN A 208 6.23 -16.64 19.31
N LEU A 209 5.33 -15.83 18.75
CA LEU A 209 4.34 -15.07 19.52
C LEU A 209 3.03 -15.83 19.64
N SER A 210 2.31 -15.66 20.75
CA SER A 210 0.94 -16.16 20.86
C SER A 210 0.02 -15.53 19.82
N ALA A 211 -1.08 -16.19 19.44
CA ALA A 211 -1.99 -15.67 18.41
C ALA A 211 -2.48 -14.22 18.69
N TRP A 212 -2.71 -13.88 19.96
CA TRP A 212 -3.07 -12.50 20.35
C TRP A 212 -1.91 -11.52 20.16
N GLU A 213 -0.69 -11.90 20.56
CA GLU A 213 0.51 -11.09 20.36
C GLU A 213 0.85 -10.93 18.87
N LYS A 214 0.59 -11.95 18.03
CA LYS A 214 0.72 -11.82 16.57
C LYS A 214 -0.22 -10.73 16.04
N ARG A 215 -1.50 -10.75 16.41
CA ARG A 215 -2.48 -9.71 16.02
C ARG A 215 -2.00 -8.32 16.43
N LYS A 216 -1.57 -8.17 17.68
CA LYS A 216 -1.05 -6.90 18.22
C LYS A 216 0.18 -6.42 17.44
N LYS A 217 1.16 -7.29 17.23
CA LYS A 217 2.39 -6.97 16.51
C LYS A 217 2.13 -6.56 15.06
N ILE A 218 1.22 -7.27 14.37
CA ILE A 218 0.79 -6.93 13.01
C ILE A 218 0.13 -5.55 13.01
N ALA A 219 -0.81 -5.29 13.92
CA ALA A 219 -1.49 -4.00 14.02
C ALA A 219 -0.50 -2.84 14.27
N GLU A 220 0.48 -3.03 15.16
CA GLU A 220 1.53 -2.04 15.43
C GLU A 220 2.39 -1.75 14.20
N LEU A 221 2.86 -2.79 13.49
CA LEU A 221 3.73 -2.62 12.32
C LEU A 221 2.99 -2.07 11.10
N PHE A 222 1.72 -2.42 10.92
CA PHE A 222 0.92 -1.98 9.78
C PHE A 222 0.39 -0.55 9.90
N LYS A 223 0.35 0.01 11.12
CA LYS A 223 0.17 1.45 11.34
C LYS A 223 1.33 2.30 10.81
N LEU A 224 2.51 1.70 10.64
CA LEU A 224 3.68 2.39 10.10
C LEU A 224 3.67 2.34 8.58
N LYS A 225 4.07 3.45 7.94
CA LYS A 225 4.38 3.47 6.51
C LYS A 225 5.58 2.55 6.20
N PRO A 226 5.75 2.06 4.96
CA PRO A 226 6.76 1.05 4.64
C PRO A 226 8.20 1.42 5.05
N THR A 227 8.61 2.68 4.94
CA THR A 227 9.96 3.12 5.37
C THR A 227 10.15 2.99 6.87
N ASP A 228 9.18 3.46 7.65
CA ASP A 228 9.23 3.49 9.10
C ASP A 228 9.07 2.08 9.67
N ARG A 229 8.29 1.24 8.98
CA ARG A 229 8.15 -0.18 9.28
C ARG A 229 9.50 -0.91 9.16
N ILE A 230 10.25 -0.64 8.09
CA ILE A 230 11.58 -1.21 7.90
C ILE A 230 12.57 -0.67 8.93
N GLU A 231 12.55 0.63 9.23
CA GLU A 231 13.38 1.20 10.29
C GLU A 231 13.08 0.57 11.65
N SER A 232 11.78 0.39 11.97
CA SER A 232 11.35 -0.23 13.23
C SER A 232 11.77 -1.70 13.37
N ILE A 233 11.81 -2.47 12.27
CA ILE A 233 12.15 -3.89 12.30
C ILE A 233 13.67 -4.10 12.32
N PHE A 234 14.40 -3.33 11.51
CA PHE A 234 15.81 -3.60 11.22
C PHE A 234 16.78 -2.58 11.83
N GLY A 235 16.29 -1.47 12.38
CA GLY A 235 17.10 -0.41 12.99
C GLY A 235 18.19 0.11 12.04
N GLU A 236 19.40 0.30 12.55
CA GLU A 236 20.56 0.80 11.78
C GLU A 236 20.88 -0.03 10.52
N GLN A 237 20.54 -1.33 10.50
CA GLN A 237 20.80 -2.19 9.34
C GLN A 237 19.97 -1.76 8.10
N SER A 238 18.85 -1.09 8.32
CA SER A 238 18.00 -0.56 7.24
C SER A 238 18.59 0.64 6.49
N LYS A 239 19.63 1.28 7.03
CA LYS A 239 20.14 2.57 6.55
C LYS A 239 20.51 2.58 5.07
N SER A 240 21.11 1.49 4.55
CA SER A 240 21.46 1.41 3.12
C SER A 240 20.21 1.41 2.24
N VAL A 241 19.22 0.57 2.59
CA VAL A 241 17.93 0.47 1.91
C VAL A 241 17.21 1.82 1.92
N LEU A 242 17.10 2.47 3.08
CA LEU A 242 16.42 3.76 3.22
C LEU A 242 17.15 4.89 2.50
N THR A 243 18.49 4.87 2.48
CA THR A 243 19.29 5.83 1.70
C THR A 243 19.08 5.65 0.20
N SER A 244 19.06 4.40 -0.27
CA SER A 244 18.78 4.08 -1.68
C SER A 244 17.36 4.49 -2.08
N TYR A 245 16.37 4.19 -1.24
CA TYR A 245 14.99 4.59 -1.45
C TYR A 245 14.82 6.12 -1.46
N LYS A 246 15.49 6.83 -0.54
CA LYS A 246 15.51 8.29 -0.52
C LYS A 246 16.03 8.87 -1.84
N LYS A 247 17.13 8.35 -2.38
CA LYS A 247 17.68 8.80 -3.68
C LYS A 247 16.66 8.64 -4.81
N PHE A 248 15.95 7.51 -4.84
CA PHE A 248 14.83 7.32 -5.76
C PHE A 248 13.74 8.37 -5.55
N MET A 249 13.36 8.65 -4.31
CA MET A 249 12.35 9.68 -4.00
C MET A 249 12.80 11.07 -4.45
N ASP A 250 14.03 11.47 -4.17
CA ASP A 250 14.58 12.77 -4.58
C ASP A 250 14.56 12.94 -6.11
N ILE A 251 14.65 11.84 -6.88
CA ILE A 251 14.52 11.85 -8.34
C ILE A 251 13.06 11.92 -8.79
N ILE A 252 12.18 11.07 -8.22
CA ILE A 252 10.81 10.86 -8.72
C ILE A 252 9.83 11.98 -8.33
N ILE A 253 10.17 12.83 -7.37
CA ILE A 253 9.33 13.99 -7.00
C ILE A 253 9.50 15.16 -7.96
N VAL A 254 10.58 15.18 -8.75
CA VAL A 254 10.88 16.24 -9.72
C VAL A 254 9.98 16.06 -10.95
N ALA A 255 9.25 17.11 -11.34
CA ALA A 255 8.24 17.05 -12.39
C ALA A 255 8.85 16.71 -13.76
N GLU A 256 10.01 17.28 -14.09
CA GLU A 256 10.74 17.03 -15.34
C GLU A 256 11.16 15.56 -15.44
N ASN A 257 11.72 15.00 -14.37
CA ASN A 257 12.09 13.58 -14.31
C ASN A 257 10.87 12.67 -14.46
N ARG A 258 9.73 13.04 -13.84
CA ARG A 258 8.48 12.29 -14.02
C ARG A 258 8.00 12.31 -15.46
N GLN A 259 8.07 13.47 -16.11
CA GLN A 259 7.65 13.61 -17.50
C GLN A 259 8.55 12.80 -18.43
N GLU A 260 9.87 12.90 -18.28
CA GLU A 260 10.83 12.07 -19.02
C GLU A 260 10.51 10.58 -18.83
N LEU A 261 10.29 10.12 -17.59
CA LEU A 261 9.96 8.71 -17.31
C LEU A 261 8.59 8.28 -17.85
N LYS A 262 7.65 9.19 -18.09
CA LYS A 262 6.37 8.86 -18.75
C LYS A 262 6.58 8.56 -20.24
N GLU A 263 7.59 9.15 -20.86
CA GLU A 263 7.88 8.96 -22.29
C GLU A 263 8.76 7.72 -22.54
N VAL A 264 9.42 7.19 -21.51
CA VAL A 264 10.23 5.98 -21.63
C VAL A 264 9.38 4.75 -21.96
N THR A 265 9.77 4.09 -23.05
CA THR A 265 9.23 2.82 -23.56
C THR A 265 10.26 1.70 -23.42
N PRO A 266 9.89 0.42 -23.59
CA PRO A 266 10.85 -0.68 -23.64
C PRO A 266 12.03 -0.42 -24.60
N ASP A 267 11.74 0.11 -25.80
CA ASP A 267 12.72 0.32 -26.87
C ASP A 267 13.69 1.47 -26.57
N THR A 268 13.21 2.53 -25.91
CA THR A 268 14.02 3.71 -25.57
C THR A 268 14.77 3.55 -24.24
N SER A 269 14.36 2.59 -23.42
CA SER A 269 14.88 2.40 -22.05
C SER A 269 16.40 2.18 -21.96
N THR A 270 17.04 1.67 -23.01
CA THR A 270 18.50 1.46 -23.08
C THR A 270 19.28 2.71 -23.47
N HIS A 271 18.59 3.79 -23.85
CA HIS A 271 19.18 5.04 -24.31
C HIS A 271 18.79 6.25 -23.42
N THR A 272 17.76 6.12 -22.58
CA THR A 272 17.39 7.16 -21.61
C THR A 272 18.28 7.09 -20.37
N GLN A 273 19.19 8.07 -20.22
CA GLN A 273 20.18 8.10 -19.13
C GLN A 273 19.54 8.06 -17.73
N LEU A 274 18.45 8.81 -17.51
CA LEU A 274 17.72 8.81 -16.25
C LEU A 274 17.20 7.41 -15.88
N TYR A 275 16.63 6.71 -16.85
CA TYR A 275 16.10 5.35 -16.63
C TYR A 275 17.22 4.33 -16.38
N ILE A 276 18.33 4.43 -17.12
CA ILE A 276 19.51 3.56 -16.92
C ILE A 276 20.05 3.69 -15.49
N GLU A 277 20.16 4.92 -15.00
CA GLU A 277 20.62 5.19 -13.63
C GLU A 277 19.65 4.63 -12.59
N LEU A 278 18.35 4.88 -12.73
CA LEU A 278 17.33 4.33 -11.83
C LEU A 278 17.29 2.79 -11.88
N LYS A 279 17.51 2.18 -13.04
CA LYS A 279 17.61 0.72 -13.18
C LYS A 279 18.82 0.16 -12.44
N LYS A 280 19.98 0.84 -12.50
CA LYS A 280 21.18 0.46 -11.75
C LYS A 280 20.96 0.60 -10.25
N GLN A 281 20.42 1.74 -9.80
CA GLN A 281 20.06 1.96 -8.39
C GLN A 281 19.04 0.92 -7.90
N GLY A 282 18.08 0.54 -8.73
CA GLY A 282 17.07 -0.47 -8.40
C GLY A 282 17.65 -1.88 -8.19
N ARG A 283 18.76 -2.22 -8.84
CA ARG A 283 19.49 -3.47 -8.56
C ARG A 283 20.13 -3.41 -7.17
N VAL A 284 20.88 -2.35 -6.89
CA VAL A 284 21.51 -2.13 -5.57
C VAL A 284 20.45 -2.15 -4.46
N PHE A 285 19.32 -1.46 -4.65
CA PHE A 285 18.20 -1.49 -3.73
C PHE A 285 17.68 -2.90 -3.48
N THR A 286 17.58 -3.73 -4.52
CA THR A 286 17.13 -5.12 -4.39
C THR A 286 18.15 -5.98 -3.64
N ASP A 287 19.43 -5.82 -3.95
CA ASP A 287 20.52 -6.55 -3.29
C ASP A 287 20.59 -6.20 -1.80
N ASP A 288 20.41 -4.92 -1.47
CA ASP A 288 20.35 -4.45 -0.08
C ASP A 288 19.15 -5.03 0.68
N LEU A 289 17.96 -5.10 0.06
CA LEU A 289 16.79 -5.75 0.66
C LEU A 289 17.04 -7.25 0.92
N ILE A 290 17.66 -7.95 -0.04
CA ILE A 290 18.01 -9.36 0.11
C ILE A 290 19.02 -9.55 1.24
N ALA A 291 20.05 -8.70 1.31
CA ALA A 291 21.04 -8.74 2.38
C ALA A 291 20.38 -8.49 3.76
N LEU A 292 19.51 -7.50 3.84
CA LEU A 292 18.79 -7.16 5.07
C LEU A 292 17.94 -8.34 5.58
N PHE A 293 17.20 -8.98 4.68
CA PHE A 293 16.42 -10.18 5.00
C PHE A 293 17.29 -11.34 5.44
N ARG A 294 18.39 -11.61 4.72
CA ARG A 294 19.29 -12.71 5.04
C ARG A 294 19.98 -12.56 6.39
N ASN A 295 20.37 -11.33 6.72
CA ASN A 295 21.05 -11.03 7.97
C ASN A 295 20.11 -11.06 9.18
N ARG A 296 18.84 -10.69 9.00
CA ARG A 296 17.84 -10.67 10.08
C ARG A 296 17.27 -12.06 10.38
N TYR A 297 16.92 -12.81 9.34
CA TYR A 297 16.24 -14.10 9.49
C TYR A 297 17.22 -15.21 9.15
N GLU A 298 17.59 -16.02 10.13
CA GLU A 298 18.49 -17.17 9.95
C GLU A 298 17.91 -18.22 9.00
N GLU A 299 18.74 -19.14 8.47
CA GLU A 299 18.31 -20.18 7.53
C GLU A 299 17.15 -21.06 8.06
N ALA A 300 17.11 -21.28 9.37
CA ALA A 300 16.07 -22.07 10.03
C ALA A 300 14.74 -21.32 10.20
N HIS A 301 14.72 -19.99 10.04
CA HIS A 301 13.54 -19.16 10.25
C HIS A 301 12.44 -19.52 9.23
N GLU A 302 11.23 -19.74 9.72
CA GLU A 302 10.11 -20.27 8.91
C GLU A 302 9.84 -19.45 7.65
N ILE A 303 9.93 -18.11 7.76
CA ILE A 303 9.73 -17.17 6.65
C ILE A 303 10.54 -17.50 5.40
N ARG A 304 11.76 -18.04 5.53
CA ARG A 304 12.61 -18.37 4.39
C ARG A 304 12.04 -19.48 3.53
N ARG A 305 11.42 -20.48 4.17
CA ARG A 305 10.74 -21.57 3.47
C ARG A 305 9.46 -21.06 2.81
N MET A 306 8.70 -20.22 3.51
CA MET A 306 7.38 -19.79 3.05
C MET A 306 7.40 -18.85 1.84
N ILE A 307 8.48 -18.09 1.62
CA ILE A 307 8.58 -17.22 0.43
C ILE A 307 8.91 -18.02 -0.84
N LEU A 308 9.49 -19.22 -0.69
CA LEU A 308 9.85 -20.11 -1.81
C LEU A 308 8.70 -21.02 -2.25
N MET A 309 7.73 -21.26 -1.37
CA MET A 309 6.52 -22.03 -1.65
C MET A 309 5.43 -21.13 -2.25
#